data_AF-A0A7C8HZ84-F1
#
_entry.id   AF-A0A7C8HZ84-F1
#
_cell.length_a   1.000
_cell.length_b   1.000
_cell.length_c   1.000
_cell.angle_alpha   90.00
_cell.angle_beta   90.00
_cell.angle_gamma   90.00
#
_symmetry.space_group_name_H-M   'P 1'
#
loop_
_entity.id
_entity.type
_entity.pdbx_description
1 polymer ?
#
loop_
_entity_poly.entity_id
_entity_poly.type
_entity_poly.pdbx_seq_one_letter_code
_entity_poly.pdbx_strand_id
1 'polypeptide(L)'
;MSAYIDECDQCDECECGGKRPDGLPQYKRLKKRMATSFKVIFKALHLNSVPPDEAVADFIADSRLMTKYPGKGDPLYAEYNKLTDILEEAWQTKNLQKFHETVDTMNHMKTQCHHQYK
;
A
#
# COMPACT_ATOMS: atom_id res chain seq x y z
N MET A 1 3.68 14.10 32.44
CA MET A 1 2.84 13.46 31.39
C MET A 1 3.08 14.25 30.11
N SER A 2 4.03 13.79 29.29
CA SER A 2 4.50 14.52 28.11
C SER A 2 3.48 14.41 26.99
N ALA A 3 2.88 15.53 26.61
CA ALA A 3 2.14 15.65 25.38
C ALA A 3 3.12 15.42 24.22
N TYR A 4 3.08 14.21 23.64
CA TYR A 4 3.71 13.95 22.35
C TYR A 4 2.83 14.60 21.29
N ILE A 5 2.95 15.92 21.15
CA ILE A 5 2.47 16.62 19.97
C ILE A 5 3.47 16.23 18.89
N ASP A 6 3.03 15.35 17.98
CA ASP A 6 3.76 15.04 16.75
C ASP A 6 3.74 16.32 15.89
N GLU A 7 4.76 17.16 16.05
CA GLU A 7 4.94 18.46 15.37
C GLU A 7 5.00 18.34 13.82
N CYS A 8 4.80 17.14 13.26
CA CYS A 8 4.77 16.91 11.82
C CYS A 8 3.33 16.90 11.22
N ASP A 9 2.26 16.94 12.04
CA ASP A 9 0.88 16.83 11.55
C ASP A 9 0.37 18.08 10.80
N GLN A 10 1.12 19.19 10.85
CA GLN A 10 0.81 20.45 10.16
C GLN A 10 1.53 20.62 8.82
N CYS A 11 2.38 19.68 8.41
CA CYS A 11 3.18 19.86 7.20
C CYS A 11 2.63 18.98 6.06
N ASP A 12 1.64 19.50 5.34
CA ASP A 12 1.13 18.85 4.12
C ASP A 12 2.21 18.73 3.01
N GLU A 13 3.31 19.47 3.12
CA GLU A 13 4.44 19.54 2.16
C GLU A 13 5.84 19.50 2.80
N CYS A 14 6.09 18.84 3.96
CA CYS A 14 7.49 18.69 4.42
C CYS A 14 8.24 17.61 3.64
N GLU A 15 9.36 17.96 3.01
CA GLU A 15 10.33 17.02 2.43
C GLU A 15 11.21 16.34 3.49
N CYS A 16 11.13 16.77 4.75
CA CYS A 16 11.86 16.16 5.86
C CYS A 16 11.37 14.72 6.07
N GLY A 17 12.19 13.73 5.77
CA GLY A 17 11.91 12.29 5.91
C GLY A 17 11.75 11.84 7.36
N GLY A 18 10.76 12.38 8.08
CA GLY A 18 10.45 12.05 9.46
C GLY A 18 10.14 10.57 9.60
N LYS A 19 11.14 9.79 10.01
CA LYS A 19 10.96 8.42 10.47
C LYS A 19 10.30 8.50 11.83
N ARG A 20 9.25 7.71 12.03
CA ARG A 20 8.63 7.49 13.33
C ARG A 20 9.69 6.94 14.30
N PRO A 21 9.45 7.00 15.63
CA PRO A 21 10.37 6.45 16.63
C PRO A 21 10.70 4.96 16.42
N ASP A 22 9.80 4.22 15.75
CA ASP A 22 9.97 2.81 15.36
C ASP A 22 10.76 2.62 14.05
N GLY A 23 11.31 3.69 13.47
CA GLY A 23 12.08 3.68 12.22
C GLY A 23 11.24 3.61 10.94
N LEU A 24 9.91 3.52 11.04
CA LEU A 24 9.01 3.47 9.89
C LEU A 24 8.75 4.87 9.32
N PRO A 25 8.48 5.02 8.01
CA PRO A 25 8.06 6.31 7.47
C PRO A 25 6.70 6.75 8.06
N GLN A 26 6.34 8.01 7.88
CA GLN A 26 5.00 8.46 8.25
C GLN A 26 3.91 7.71 7.47
N TYR A 27 2.88 7.20 8.16
CA TYR A 27 1.84 6.36 7.56
C TYR A 27 1.10 7.08 6.42
N LYS A 28 0.78 8.38 6.60
CA LYS A 28 0.15 9.22 5.56
C LYS A 28 1.00 9.27 4.28
N ARG A 29 2.33 9.36 4.40
CA ARG A 29 3.24 9.37 3.25
C ARG A 29 3.33 8.01 2.58
N LEU A 30 3.40 6.93 3.37
CA LEU A 30 3.33 5.57 2.84
C LEU A 30 2.05 5.37 2.01
N LYS A 31 0.89 5.74 2.56
CA LYS A 31 -0.39 5.63 1.83
C LYS A 31 -0.43 6.48 0.57
N LYS A 32 0.18 7.68 0.56
CA LYS A 32 0.33 8.50 -0.65
C LYS A 32 1.18 7.78 -1.71
N ARG A 33 2.35 7.23 -1.35
CA ARG A 33 3.21 6.45 -2.26
C ARG A 33 2.48 5.24 -2.84
N MET A 34 1.84 4.45 -1.98
CA MET A 34 1.01 3.31 -2.40
C MET A 34 -0.10 3.72 -3.38
N ALA A 35 -0.78 4.84 -3.14
CA ALA A 35 -1.84 5.30 -4.02
C ALA A 35 -1.31 5.67 -5.42
N THR A 36 -0.12 6.26 -5.49
CA THR A 36 0.56 6.60 -6.75
C THR A 36 0.89 5.34 -7.55
N SER A 37 1.61 4.38 -6.96
CA SER A 37 1.98 3.14 -7.64
C SER A 37 0.75 2.32 -8.04
N PHE A 38 -0.26 2.23 -7.16
CA PHE A 38 -1.53 1.57 -7.47
C PHE A 38 -2.25 2.21 -8.65
N LYS A 39 -2.30 3.55 -8.74
CA LYS A 39 -2.93 4.26 -9.87
C LYS A 39 -2.24 3.95 -11.20
N VAL A 40 -0.90 3.85 -11.19
CA VAL A 40 -0.13 3.48 -12.39
C VAL A 40 -0.46 2.06 -12.82
N ILE A 41 -0.43 1.10 -11.89
CA ILE A 41 -0.77 -0.31 -12.15
C ILE A 41 -2.20 -0.41 -12.70
N PHE A 42 -3.17 0.17 -12.01
CA PHE A 42 -4.59 0.09 -12.37
C PHE A 42 -4.85 0.69 -13.76
N LYS A 43 -4.19 1.81 -14.10
CA LYS A 43 -4.30 2.42 -15.43
C LYS A 43 -3.73 1.50 -16.52
N ALA A 44 -2.59 0.85 -16.29
CA ALA A 44 -2.00 -0.07 -17.26
C ALA A 44 -2.91 -1.27 -17.51
N LEU A 45 -3.42 -1.87 -16.43
CA LEU A 45 -4.39 -2.98 -16.49
C LEU A 45 -5.66 -2.61 -17.27
N HIS A 46 -6.23 -1.42 -17.02
CA HIS A 46 -7.41 -0.94 -17.74
C HIS A 46 -7.17 -0.73 -19.25
N LEU A 47 -5.92 -0.43 -19.63
CA LEU A 47 -5.51 -0.29 -21.03
C LEU A 47 -5.07 -1.62 -21.66
N ASN A 48 -5.25 -2.76 -20.96
CA ASN A 48 -4.74 -4.07 -21.35
C ASN A 48 -3.22 -4.07 -21.62
N SER A 49 -2.47 -3.22 -20.90
CA SER A 49 -1.03 -3.13 -21.01
C SER A 49 -0.33 -3.67 -19.75
N VAL A 50 0.95 -4.03 -19.92
CA VAL A 50 1.79 -4.49 -18.81
C VAL A 50 2.16 -3.30 -17.92
N PRO A 51 1.91 -3.37 -16.59
CA PRO A 51 2.36 -2.34 -15.65
C PRO A 51 3.89 -2.15 -15.67
N PRO A 52 4.41 -0.96 -15.36
CA PRO A 52 5.85 -0.76 -15.18
C PRO A 52 6.40 -1.53 -13.98
N ASP A 53 7.54 -2.20 -14.14
CA ASP A 53 8.21 -3.00 -13.10
C ASP A 53 8.41 -2.23 -11.80
N GLU A 54 8.88 -0.98 -11.89
CA GLU A 54 9.12 -0.10 -10.73
C GLU A 54 7.83 0.15 -9.94
N ALA A 55 6.71 0.40 -10.62
CA ALA A 55 5.43 0.64 -9.96
C ALA A 55 4.94 -0.61 -9.23
N VAL A 56 5.15 -1.81 -9.81
CA VAL A 56 4.79 -3.08 -9.17
C VAL A 56 5.67 -3.35 -7.94
N ALA A 57 6.99 -3.17 -8.08
CA ALA A 57 7.94 -3.37 -7.00
C ALA A 57 7.65 -2.41 -5.81
N ASP A 58 7.42 -1.13 -6.10
CA ASP A 58 7.08 -0.13 -5.09
C ASP A 58 5.78 -0.46 -4.37
N PHE A 59 4.74 -0.86 -5.12
CA PHE A 59 3.46 -1.22 -4.53
C PHE A 59 3.57 -2.44 -3.62
N ILE A 60 4.30 -3.49 -4.01
CA ILE A 60 4.52 -4.69 -3.19
C ILE A 60 5.30 -4.33 -1.92
N ALA A 61 6.40 -3.59 -2.06
CA ALA A 61 7.24 -3.18 -0.93
C ALA A 61 6.44 -2.35 0.09
N ASP A 62 5.69 -1.36 -0.39
CA ASP A 62 4.88 -0.50 0.47
C ASP A 62 3.67 -1.24 1.07
N SER A 63 3.09 -2.21 0.37
CA SER A 63 2.02 -3.09 0.88
C SER A 63 2.50 -3.92 2.08
N ARG A 64 3.70 -4.52 1.97
CA ARG A 64 4.34 -5.24 3.08
C ARG A 64 4.73 -4.32 4.23
N LEU A 65 5.07 -3.06 3.95
CA LEU A 65 5.41 -2.08 4.97
C LEU A 65 4.15 -1.62 5.74
N MET A 66 3.03 -1.46 5.04
CA MET A 66 1.76 -0.98 5.61
C MET A 66 1.23 -1.92 6.70
N THR A 67 1.38 -3.23 6.54
CA THR A 67 0.91 -4.22 7.53
C THR A 67 1.73 -4.26 8.82
N LYS A 68 2.79 -3.44 8.93
CA LYS A 68 3.57 -3.25 10.16
C LYS A 68 3.03 -2.14 11.07
N TYR A 69 2.07 -1.34 10.60
CA TYR A 69 1.51 -0.23 11.39
C TYR A 69 0.34 -0.74 12.24
N PRO A 70 0.41 -0.68 13.58
CA PRO A 70 -0.67 -1.13 14.44
C PRO A 70 -1.91 -0.22 14.35
N GLY A 71 -3.10 -0.81 14.53
CA GLY A 71 -4.37 -0.09 14.60
C GLY A 71 -4.87 0.48 13.27
N LYS A 72 -4.36 0.02 12.11
CA LYS A 72 -4.80 0.48 10.77
C LYS A 72 -5.51 -0.61 9.94
N GLY A 73 -5.85 -1.73 10.57
CA GLY A 73 -6.56 -2.84 9.94
C GLY A 73 -6.06 -4.21 10.38
N ASP A 74 -5.51 -4.32 11.59
CA ASP A 74 -4.79 -5.49 12.10
C ASP A 74 -5.49 -6.84 11.86
N PRO A 75 -6.83 -6.98 12.05
CA PRO A 75 -7.53 -8.22 11.76
C PRO A 75 -7.43 -8.67 10.29
N LEU A 76 -7.25 -7.73 9.37
CA LEU A 76 -7.20 -7.95 7.93
C LEU A 76 -5.77 -8.11 7.39
N TYR A 77 -4.73 -7.83 8.18
CA TYR A 77 -3.35 -7.85 7.70
C TYR A 77 -2.87 -9.22 7.23
N ALA A 78 -3.31 -10.30 7.89
CA ALA A 78 -2.94 -11.65 7.49
C ALA A 78 -3.46 -11.98 6.09
N GLU A 79 -4.70 -11.61 5.78
CA GLU A 79 -5.30 -11.83 4.46
C GLU A 79 -4.67 -10.91 3.41
N TYR A 80 -4.43 -9.64 3.74
CA TYR A 80 -3.79 -8.68 2.84
C TYR A 80 -2.36 -9.09 2.47
N ASN A 81 -1.59 -9.62 3.41
CA ASN A 81 -0.25 -10.14 3.15
C ASN A 81 -0.29 -11.35 2.19
N LYS A 82 -1.24 -12.28 2.35
CA LYS A 82 -1.41 -13.40 1.41
C LYS A 82 -1.73 -12.92 0.00
N LEU A 83 -2.60 -11.92 -0.15
CA LEU A 83 -2.88 -11.32 -1.46
C LEU A 83 -1.63 -10.66 -2.05
N THR A 84 -0.80 -10.03 -1.21
CA THR A 84 0.46 -9.43 -1.63
C THR A 84 1.46 -10.50 -2.11
N ASP A 85 1.54 -11.65 -1.45
CA ASP A 85 2.38 -12.78 -1.89
C ASP A 85 1.90 -13.34 -3.24
N ILE A 86 0.58 -13.53 -3.41
CA ILE A 86 -0.02 -13.98 -4.68
C ILE A 86 0.25 -12.98 -5.81
N LEU A 87 0.15 -11.68 -5.52
CA LEU A 87 0.42 -10.62 -6.49
C LEU A 87 1.87 -10.67 -6.97
N GLU A 88 2.82 -10.82 -6.03
CA GLU A 88 4.23 -10.93 -6.33
C GLU A 88 4.54 -12.19 -7.15
N GLU A 89 3.99 -13.34 -6.78
CA GLU A 89 4.15 -14.59 -7.53
C GLU A 89 3.60 -14.47 -8.96
N ALA A 90 2.40 -13.90 -9.12
CA ALA A 90 1.79 -13.67 -10.43
C ALA A 90 2.65 -12.75 -11.30
N TRP A 91 3.28 -11.73 -10.70
CA TRP A 91 4.22 -10.86 -11.39
C TRP A 91 5.49 -11.60 -11.84
N GLN A 92 6.13 -12.33 -10.93
CA GLN A 92 7.37 -13.06 -11.19
C GLN A 92 7.19 -14.17 -12.25
N THR A 93 6.02 -14.81 -12.25
CA THR A 93 5.65 -15.86 -13.23
C THR A 93 5.06 -15.30 -14.53
N LYS A 94 4.97 -13.97 -14.68
CA LYS A 94 4.35 -13.26 -15.82
C LYS A 94 2.89 -13.67 -16.07
N ASN A 95 2.20 -14.12 -15.03
CA ASN A 95 0.78 -14.45 -15.08
C ASN A 95 -0.08 -13.18 -14.92
N LEU A 96 -0.21 -12.42 -16.01
CA LEU A 96 -0.92 -11.13 -16.01
C LEU A 96 -2.41 -11.25 -15.68
N GLN A 97 -3.05 -12.36 -16.02
CA GLN A 97 -4.44 -12.61 -15.64
C GLN A 97 -4.55 -12.72 -14.12
N LYS A 98 -3.73 -13.58 -13.50
CA LYS A 98 -3.75 -13.73 -12.04
C LYS A 98 -3.37 -12.43 -11.33
N PHE A 99 -2.43 -11.68 -11.90
CA PHE A 99 -2.04 -10.37 -11.40
C PHE A 99 -3.24 -9.41 -11.39
N HIS A 100 -3.98 -9.33 -12.51
CA HIS A 100 -5.18 -8.49 -12.62
C HIS A 100 -6.25 -8.87 -11.59
N GLU A 101 -6.59 -10.16 -11.50
CA GLU A 101 -7.56 -10.67 -10.52
C GLU A 101 -7.16 -10.33 -9.06
N THR A 102 -5.86 -10.40 -8.77
CA THR A 102 -5.34 -10.10 -7.43
C THR A 102 -5.40 -8.60 -7.13
N VAL A 103 -5.07 -7.73 -8.10
CA VAL A 103 -5.23 -6.27 -7.96
C VAL A 103 -6.68 -5.90 -7.69
N ASP A 104 -7.63 -6.49 -8.40
CA ASP A 104 -9.07 -6.26 -8.19
C ASP A 104 -9.53 -6.71 -6.80
N THR A 105 -9.07 -7.89 -6.37
CA THR A 105 -9.36 -8.43 -5.03
C THR A 105 -8.84 -7.50 -3.93
N MET A 106 -7.60 -7.01 -4.06
CA MET A 106 -7.02 -6.05 -3.12
C MET A 106 -7.79 -4.71 -3.11
N ASN A 107 -8.28 -4.26 -4.26
CA ASN A 107 -9.08 -3.03 -4.35
C ASN A 107 -10.43 -3.17 -3.64
N HIS A 108 -11.07 -4.34 -3.77
CA HIS A 108 -12.32 -4.65 -3.08
C HIS A 108 -12.11 -4.69 -1.57
N MET A 109 -11.10 -5.42 -1.10
CA MET A 109 -10.74 -5.52 0.31
C MET A 109 -10.44 -4.14 0.93
N LYS A 110 -9.67 -3.30 0.22
CA LYS A 110 -9.41 -1.90 0.61
C LYS A 110 -10.70 -1.13 0.80
N THR A 111 -11.63 -1.25 -0.15
CA THR A 111 -12.91 -0.54 -0.10
C THR A 111 -13.76 -0.99 1.08
N GLN A 112 -13.80 -2.29 1.38
CA GLN A 112 -14.49 -2.81 2.57
C GLN A 112 -13.87 -2.29 3.87
N CYS A 113 -12.53 -2.33 3.98
CA CYS A 113 -11.82 -1.79 5.14
C CYS A 113 -12.11 -0.29 5.35
N HIS A 114 -12.06 0.52 4.29
CA HIS A 114 -12.37 1.95 4.38
C HIS A 114 -13.83 2.26 4.74
N HIS A 115 -14.78 1.35 4.48
CA HIS A 115 -16.16 1.51 4.94
C HIS A 115 -16.33 1.14 6.42
N GLN A 116 -15.61 0.12 6.89
CA GLN A 116 -15.72 -0.38 8.26
C GLN A 116 -14.98 0.49 9.30
N TYR A 117 -13.89 1.14 8.91
CA TYR A 117 -12.99 1.88 9.81
C TYR A 117 -12.89 3.38 9.47
N LYS A 118 -13.97 3.97 8.93
CA LYS A 118 -14.03 5.37 8.51
C LYS A 118 -14.22 6.34 9.66
#